data_AF-A0A146K4J2-F1
#
_entry.id   AF-A0A146K4J2-F1
#
_cell.length_a   1.000
_cell.length_b   1.000
_cell.length_c   1.000
_cell.angle_alpha   90.00
_cell.angle_beta   90.00
_cell.angle_gamma   90.00
#
_symmetry.space_group_name_H-M   'P 1'
#
loop_
_entity.id
_entity.type
_entity.pdbx_description
1 polymer ?
#
loop_
_entity_poly.entity_id
_entity_poly.type
_entity_poly.pdbx_seq_one_letter_code
_entity_poly.pdbx_strand_id
1 'polypeptide(L)'
;HIRVMSIPATSAVDEPHFRETATYDIKLQSEDFLSLTQLKQKIAFETNSGYLQNQFFQIQFETDFSLQYPTFITYSDDLSQQIQNQNKVLTIVCVRYSKIQCRQIKGKISDEEQQHLIQYLKSVRKHPVIEQQQNQEIELKEYYKQFYCQDMLQQIQKNQLPRNFPIVDLKADGQYRGVYVPVKVLKYVKKFLSE
;
A
#
# COMPACT_ATOMS: atom_id res chain seq x y z
N HIS A 1 25.98 -4.39 1.97
CA HIS A 1 25.17 -3.50 2.84
C HIS A 1 24.14 -2.75 2.00
N ILE A 2 22.93 -2.55 2.50
CA ILE A 2 21.88 -1.73 1.86
C ILE A 2 21.57 -0.54 2.76
N ARG A 3 21.74 0.67 2.26
CA ARG A 3 21.35 1.92 2.95
C ARG A 3 20.10 2.46 2.31
N VAL A 4 19.02 2.62 3.07
CA VAL A 4 17.74 3.12 2.57
C VAL A 4 17.58 4.58 2.95
N MET A 5 17.54 5.43 1.93
CA MET A 5 17.37 6.87 2.04
C MET A 5 15.99 7.30 1.57
N SER A 6 15.52 8.44 2.08
CA SER A 6 14.31 9.12 1.63
C SER A 6 14.55 10.60 1.41
N ILE A 7 13.71 11.19 0.56
CA ILE A 7 13.62 12.64 0.37
C ILE A 7 12.46 13.15 1.24
N PRO A 8 12.71 13.96 2.29
CA PRO A 8 11.66 14.56 3.11
C PRO A 8 10.70 15.41 2.28
N ALA A 9 9.47 15.59 2.77
CA ALA A 9 8.46 16.41 2.09
C ALA A 9 8.85 17.89 1.95
N THR A 10 9.77 18.37 2.79
CA THR A 10 10.32 19.73 2.75
C THR A 10 11.39 19.92 1.68
N SER A 11 11.78 18.86 0.98
CA SER A 11 12.82 18.88 -0.03
C SER A 11 12.24 18.67 -1.42
N ALA A 12 12.78 19.39 -2.40
CA ALA A 12 12.47 19.15 -3.80
C ALA A 12 13.15 17.85 -4.27
N VAL A 13 12.58 17.24 -5.31
CA VAL A 13 13.20 16.08 -5.99
C VAL A 13 14.42 16.52 -6.81
N ASP A 14 14.39 17.72 -7.37
CA ASP A 14 15.46 18.29 -8.20
C ASP A 14 16.65 18.79 -7.36
N GLU A 15 16.39 19.12 -6.08
CA GLU A 15 17.39 19.50 -5.09
C GLU A 15 17.15 18.67 -3.82
N PRO A 16 17.51 17.38 -3.83
CA PRO A 16 17.14 16.45 -2.77
C PRO A 16 18.05 16.58 -1.55
N HIS A 17 17.45 16.69 -0.38
CA HIS A 17 18.10 16.50 0.91
C HIS A 17 17.83 15.09 1.41
N PHE A 18 18.80 14.19 1.29
CA PHE A 18 18.62 12.80 1.68
C PHE A 18 18.67 12.60 3.19
N ARG A 19 17.74 11.79 3.69
CA ARG A 19 17.75 11.28 5.06
C ARG A 19 17.82 9.76 5.04
N GLU A 20 18.81 9.20 5.71
CA GLU A 20 18.88 7.76 5.97
C GLU A 20 17.75 7.33 6.92
N THR A 21 17.10 6.22 6.57
CA THR A 21 15.90 5.74 7.26
C THR A 21 16.04 4.32 7.77
N ALA A 22 16.89 3.52 7.15
CA ALA A 22 17.20 2.16 7.59
C ALA A 22 18.49 1.69 6.92
N THR A 23 19.14 0.72 7.54
CA THR A 23 20.30 0.01 7.00
C THR A 23 20.10 -1.49 7.20
N TYR A 24 20.44 -2.28 6.19
CA TYR A 24 20.24 -3.72 6.16
C TYR A 24 21.48 -4.46 5.66
N ASP A 25 21.70 -5.62 6.25
CA ASP A 25 22.75 -6.55 5.84
C ASP A 25 22.12 -7.76 5.20
N ILE A 26 22.11 -7.77 3.86
CA ILE A 26 21.55 -8.86 3.07
C ILE A 26 22.65 -9.54 2.25
N LYS A 27 22.44 -10.81 1.92
CA LYS A 27 23.31 -11.55 1.02
C LYS A 27 22.71 -11.53 -0.38
N LEU A 28 23.44 -10.95 -1.32
CA LEU A 28 23.13 -10.98 -2.75
C LEU A 28 24.09 -11.96 -3.43
N GLN A 29 23.56 -12.74 -4.36
CA GLN A 29 24.31 -13.65 -5.22
C GLN A 29 24.58 -13.00 -6.58
N SER A 30 25.54 -13.52 -7.34
CA SER A 30 25.87 -12.99 -8.67
C SER A 30 24.66 -12.97 -9.61
N GLU A 31 23.74 -13.93 -9.48
CA GLU A 31 22.50 -13.99 -10.25
C GLU A 31 21.54 -12.84 -9.96
N ASP A 32 21.59 -12.25 -8.77
CA ASP A 32 20.72 -11.12 -8.40
C ASP A 32 21.08 -9.86 -9.18
N PHE A 33 22.26 -9.82 -9.80
CA PHE A 33 22.80 -8.68 -10.52
C PHE A 33 22.65 -8.77 -12.04
N LEU A 34 21.97 -9.80 -12.56
CA LEU A 34 21.75 -9.98 -14.00
C LEU A 34 20.88 -8.87 -14.62
N SER A 35 19.98 -8.27 -13.84
CA SER A 35 19.18 -7.13 -14.27
C SER A 35 18.86 -6.20 -13.12
N LEU A 36 18.60 -4.93 -13.44
CA LEU A 36 18.17 -3.92 -12.46
C LEU A 36 16.87 -4.33 -11.77
N THR A 37 15.95 -4.90 -12.54
CA THR A 37 14.68 -5.45 -12.04
C THR A 37 14.91 -6.52 -10.98
N GLN A 38 15.75 -7.52 -11.29
CA GLN A 38 16.03 -8.65 -10.40
C GLN A 38 16.70 -8.20 -9.11
N LEU A 39 17.68 -7.30 -9.21
CA LEU A 39 18.35 -6.74 -8.04
C LEU A 39 17.37 -5.99 -7.13
N LYS A 40 16.52 -5.13 -7.70
CA LYS A 40 15.52 -4.38 -6.93
C LYS A 40 14.51 -5.30 -6.26
N GLN A 41 14.04 -6.35 -6.96
CA GLN A 41 13.15 -7.35 -6.38
C GLN A 41 13.81 -8.09 -5.22
N LYS A 42 15.07 -8.51 -5.38
CA LYS A 42 15.82 -9.20 -4.33
C LYS A 42 16.05 -8.31 -3.11
N ILE A 43 16.47 -7.06 -3.31
CA ILE A 43 16.62 -6.07 -2.22
C ILE A 43 15.29 -5.87 -1.49
N ALA A 44 14.19 -5.69 -2.23
CA ALA A 44 12.87 -5.50 -1.64
C ALA A 44 12.41 -6.74 -0.84
N PHE A 45 12.71 -7.94 -1.33
CA PHE A 45 12.39 -9.19 -0.66
C PHE A 45 13.20 -9.38 0.64
N GLU A 46 14.53 -9.32 0.55
CA GLU A 46 15.44 -9.64 1.66
C GLU A 46 15.44 -8.60 2.78
N THR A 47 15.19 -7.33 2.46
CA THR A 47 15.17 -6.27 3.49
C THR A 47 13.96 -6.40 4.43
N ASN A 48 12.94 -7.20 4.09
CA ASN A 48 11.67 -7.36 4.84
C ASN A 48 11.03 -6.02 5.26
N SER A 49 11.44 -4.92 4.63
CA SER A 49 10.92 -3.61 4.86
C SER A 49 9.67 -3.51 4.01
N GLY A 50 8.50 -3.61 4.63
CA GLY A 50 7.21 -3.48 3.93
C GLY A 50 7.08 -2.18 3.11
N TYR A 51 7.99 -1.23 3.35
CA TYR A 51 8.15 -0.02 2.57
C TYR A 51 8.79 -0.25 1.19
N LEU A 52 9.87 -1.03 1.03
CA LEU A 52 10.53 -1.19 -0.28
C LEU A 52 9.75 -2.11 -1.23
N GLN A 53 9.10 -3.14 -0.73
CA GLN A 53 8.26 -4.04 -1.55
C GLN A 53 7.09 -3.31 -2.23
N ASN A 54 6.61 -2.24 -1.60
CA ASN A 54 5.45 -1.48 -2.05
C ASN A 54 5.80 -0.04 -2.41
N GLN A 55 7.05 0.26 -2.75
CA GLN A 55 7.47 1.61 -3.17
C GLN A 55 8.39 1.54 -4.37
N PHE A 56 8.35 2.62 -5.15
CA PHE A 56 9.40 2.86 -6.13
C PHE A 56 10.65 3.41 -5.42
N PHE A 57 11.80 2.88 -5.79
CA PHE A 57 13.10 3.35 -5.35
C PHE A 57 14.13 3.22 -6.47
N GLN A 58 15.10 4.12 -6.49
CA GLN A 58 16.26 4.05 -7.37
C GLN A 58 17.46 3.56 -6.56
N ILE A 59 18.46 3.01 -7.25
CA ILE A 59 19.65 2.45 -6.61
C ILE A 59 20.93 3.07 -7.17
N GLN A 60 21.96 3.12 -6.34
CA GLN A 60 23.32 3.46 -6.72
C GLN A 60 24.31 2.79 -5.75
N PHE A 61 25.51 2.48 -6.21
CA PHE A 61 26.60 2.07 -5.31
C PHE A 61 27.10 3.26 -4.50
N GLU A 62 27.40 3.03 -3.22
CA GLU A 62 27.82 4.10 -2.29
C GLU A 62 29.03 4.89 -2.79
N THR A 63 29.94 4.22 -3.51
CA THR A 63 31.13 4.82 -4.12
C THR A 63 30.81 5.93 -5.12
N ASP A 64 29.69 5.81 -5.81
CA ASP A 64 29.26 6.71 -6.88
C ASP A 64 28.05 7.58 -6.46
N PHE A 65 27.64 7.48 -5.19
CA PHE A 65 26.49 8.20 -4.66
C PHE A 65 26.89 9.58 -4.13
N SER A 66 26.35 10.64 -4.73
CA SER A 66 26.48 12.02 -4.26
C SER A 66 25.21 12.47 -3.55
N LEU A 67 25.37 13.06 -2.37
CA LEU A 67 24.24 13.61 -1.60
C LEU A 67 23.61 14.84 -2.25
N GLN A 68 24.36 15.57 -3.08
CA GLN A 68 23.87 16.78 -3.75
C GLN A 68 23.30 16.48 -5.14
N TYR A 69 23.98 15.61 -5.91
CA TYR A 69 23.64 15.30 -7.29
C TYR A 69 23.82 13.79 -7.54
N PRO A 70 22.90 12.96 -7.05
CA PRO A 70 23.03 11.52 -7.25
C PRO A 70 22.77 11.16 -8.71
N THR A 71 23.69 10.38 -9.27
CA THR A 71 23.45 9.65 -10.51
C THR A 71 22.99 8.26 -10.12
N PHE A 72 21.82 7.84 -10.61
CA PHE A 72 21.30 6.50 -10.32
C PHE A 72 21.61 5.54 -11.46
N ILE A 73 21.65 4.25 -11.14
CA ILE A 73 21.73 3.19 -12.14
C ILE A 73 20.42 3.18 -12.92
N THR A 74 20.51 3.36 -14.23
CA THR A 74 19.35 3.51 -15.11
C THR A 74 19.06 2.30 -15.97
N TYR A 75 20.09 1.52 -16.31
CA TYR A 75 19.97 0.36 -17.18
C TYR A 75 20.69 -0.86 -16.58
N SER A 76 20.20 -2.05 -16.93
CA SER A 76 20.84 -3.32 -16.55
C SER A 76 22.30 -3.46 -17.05
N ASP A 77 22.65 -2.82 -18.17
CA ASP A 77 24.03 -2.81 -18.68
C ASP A 77 24.97 -2.01 -17.78
N ASP A 78 24.52 -0.88 -17.24
CA ASP A 78 25.28 -0.03 -16.30
C ASP A 78 25.59 -0.82 -15.01
N LEU A 79 24.60 -1.57 -14.53
CA LEU A 79 24.74 -2.43 -13.35
C LEU A 79 25.83 -3.48 -13.55
N SER A 80 25.81 -4.14 -14.71
CA SER A 80 26.77 -5.20 -15.04
C SER A 80 28.19 -4.64 -15.12
N GLN A 81 28.39 -3.47 -15.73
CA GLN A 81 29.69 -2.81 -15.83
C GLN A 81 30.23 -2.38 -14.47
N GLN A 82 29.40 -1.78 -13.62
CA GLN A 82 29.83 -1.35 -12.29
C GLN A 82 30.26 -2.52 -11.41
N ILE A 83 29.60 -3.68 -11.52
CA ILE A 83 29.93 -4.86 -10.70
C ILE A 83 31.22 -5.53 -11.15
N GLN A 84 31.46 -5.64 -12.46
CA GLN A 84 32.71 -6.18 -12.99
C GLN A 84 33.94 -5.41 -12.48
N ASN A 85 33.76 -4.12 -12.18
CA ASN A 85 34.81 -3.25 -11.67
C ASN A 85 34.99 -3.32 -10.14
N GLN A 86 34.17 -4.09 -9.40
CA GLN A 86 34.21 -4.11 -7.93
C GLN A 86 34.62 -5.47 -7.34
N ASN A 87 35.75 -5.47 -6.61
CA ASN A 87 36.33 -6.63 -5.93
C ASN A 87 36.06 -6.67 -4.40
N LYS A 88 35.05 -5.93 -3.90
CA LYS A 88 34.86 -5.69 -2.46
C LYS A 88 33.39 -5.83 -2.04
N VAL A 89 33.18 -5.85 -0.72
CA VAL A 89 31.85 -5.76 -0.11
C VAL A 89 31.17 -4.47 -0.61
N LEU A 90 30.05 -4.65 -1.30
CA LEU A 90 29.29 -3.56 -1.90
C LEU A 90 28.33 -2.94 -0.89
N THR A 91 28.32 -1.62 -0.83
CA THR A 91 27.20 -0.88 -0.23
C THR A 91 26.32 -0.32 -1.35
N ILE A 92 25.04 -0.65 -1.33
CA ILE A 92 24.04 -0.12 -2.26
C ILE A 92 23.18 0.88 -1.50
N VAL A 93 23.06 2.08 -2.04
CA VAL A 93 22.16 3.13 -1.59
C VAL A 93 20.86 3.02 -2.37
N CYS A 94 19.76 2.83 -1.65
CA CYS A 94 18.41 2.81 -2.20
C CYS A 94 17.69 4.10 -1.81
N VAL A 95 17.32 4.93 -2.79
CA VAL A 95 16.54 6.15 -2.55
C VAL A 95 15.08 5.86 -2.86
N ARG A 96 14.24 5.91 -1.82
CA ARG A 96 12.79 5.69 -1.96
C ARG A 96 12.05 7.00 -2.22
N TYR A 97 10.99 6.91 -3.02
CA TYR A 97 10.16 8.04 -3.41
C TYR A 97 8.72 7.84 -2.94
N SER A 98 8.12 8.90 -2.40
CA SER A 98 6.67 8.96 -2.19
C SER A 98 5.93 9.00 -3.53
N LYS A 99 4.62 8.70 -3.54
CA LYS A 99 3.79 8.79 -4.76
C LYS A 99 3.79 10.19 -5.39
N ILE A 100 3.91 11.25 -4.60
CA ILE A 100 3.96 12.63 -5.12
C ILE A 100 5.30 12.85 -5.85
N GLN A 101 6.40 12.47 -5.21
CA GLN A 101 7.74 12.58 -5.80
C GLN A 101 7.89 11.69 -7.05
N CYS A 102 7.28 10.51 -7.04
CA CYS A 102 7.19 9.62 -8.20
C CYS A 102 6.55 10.30 -9.42
N ARG A 103 5.55 11.17 -9.21
CA ARG A 103 4.95 11.95 -10.31
C ARG A 103 5.90 13.03 -10.84
N GLN A 104 6.77 13.58 -9.98
CA GLN A 104 7.73 14.63 -10.35
C GLN A 104 8.94 14.10 -11.13
N ILE A 105 9.38 12.87 -10.82
CA ILE A 105 10.45 12.19 -11.58
C ILE A 105 9.94 11.53 -12.87
N LYS A 106 8.62 11.47 -13.07
CA LYS A 106 8.04 10.85 -14.26
C LYS A 106 8.49 11.63 -15.50
N GLY A 107 9.25 10.98 -16.38
CA GLY A 107 9.87 11.59 -17.56
C GLY A 107 11.32 12.06 -17.36
N LYS A 108 11.90 11.83 -16.18
CA LYS A 108 13.32 12.08 -15.84
C LYS A 108 14.11 10.80 -15.58
N ILE A 109 13.47 9.64 -15.75
CA ILE A 109 14.06 8.31 -15.51
C ILE A 109 14.05 7.51 -16.81
N SER A 110 14.89 6.47 -16.89
CA SER A 110 14.95 5.57 -18.05
C SER A 110 13.65 4.81 -18.28
N ASP A 111 13.47 4.28 -19.50
CA ASP A 111 12.30 3.47 -19.85
C ASP A 111 12.16 2.22 -18.97
N GLU A 112 13.28 1.57 -18.62
CA GLU A 112 13.32 0.41 -17.70
C GLU A 112 12.77 0.78 -16.32
N GLU A 113 13.24 1.90 -15.74
CA GLU A 113 12.72 2.40 -14.46
C GLU A 113 11.29 2.94 -14.57
N GLN A 114 10.89 3.45 -15.73
CA GLN A 114 9.54 3.96 -15.97
C GLN A 114 8.49 2.87 -15.89
N GLN A 115 8.81 1.64 -16.32
CA GLN A 115 7.92 0.49 -16.15
C GLN A 115 7.66 0.20 -14.66
N HIS A 116 8.71 0.17 -13.84
CA HIS A 116 8.60 0.02 -12.39
C HIS A 116 7.80 1.14 -11.75
N LEU A 117 8.06 2.39 -12.14
CA LEU A 117 7.34 3.55 -11.65
C LEU A 117 5.84 3.46 -11.98
N ILE A 118 5.48 3.07 -13.20
CA ILE A 118 4.08 2.93 -13.63
C ILE A 118 3.38 1.83 -12.83
N GLN A 119 4.02 0.68 -12.62
CA GLN A 119 3.47 -0.40 -11.80
C GLN A 119 3.22 0.07 -10.36
N TYR A 120 4.18 0.79 -9.76
CA TYR A 120 4.02 1.37 -8.43
C TYR A 120 2.91 2.43 -8.35
N LEU A 121 2.80 3.31 -9.35
CA LEU A 121 1.75 4.33 -9.36
C LEU A 121 0.35 3.72 -9.51
N LYS A 122 0.23 2.64 -10.30
CA LYS A 122 -1.00 1.87 -10.50
C LYS A 122 -1.36 0.99 -9.31
N SER A 123 -0.40 0.61 -8.46
CA SER A 123 -0.70 -0.23 -7.29
C SER A 123 -1.62 0.53 -6.32
N VAL A 124 -2.80 -0.02 -6.11
CA VAL A 124 -3.71 0.38 -5.03
C VAL A 124 -3.10 -0.17 -3.75
N ARG A 125 -3.01 0.64 -2.68
CA ARG A 125 -2.58 0.13 -1.38
C ARG A 125 -3.55 -0.96 -0.96
N LYS A 126 -3.17 -2.23 -1.09
CA LYS A 126 -3.86 -3.33 -0.40
C LYS A 126 -3.46 -3.22 1.06
N HIS A 127 -4.23 -2.47 1.84
CA HIS A 127 -4.11 -2.51 3.28
C HIS A 127 -4.65 -3.88 3.74
N PRO A 128 -3.85 -4.75 4.38
CA PRO A 128 -4.34 -6.05 4.88
C PRO A 128 -5.42 -5.90 5.96
N VAL A 129 -5.65 -4.68 6.48
CA VAL A 129 -6.69 -4.36 7.46
C VAL A 129 -8.11 -4.50 6.88
N ILE A 130 -8.29 -4.38 5.56
CA ILE A 130 -9.63 -4.34 4.94
C ILE A 130 -10.25 -5.74 4.80
N GLU A 131 -9.46 -6.79 4.61
CA GLU A 131 -9.99 -8.16 4.45
C GLU A 131 -10.50 -8.74 5.78
N GLN A 132 -9.88 -8.39 6.92
CA GLN A 132 -10.37 -8.82 8.24
C GLN A 132 -11.63 -8.05 8.68
N GLN A 133 -11.72 -6.74 8.36
CA GLN A 133 -12.90 -5.94 8.68
C GLN A 133 -14.11 -6.29 7.81
N GLN A 134 -13.91 -6.58 6.52
CA GLN A 134 -15.01 -7.01 5.64
C GLN A 134 -15.57 -8.37 6.04
N ASN A 135 -14.72 -9.33 6.44
CA ASN A 135 -15.19 -10.64 6.90
C ASN A 135 -15.95 -10.53 8.23
N GLN A 136 -15.50 -9.69 9.17
CA GLN A 136 -16.25 -9.41 10.41
C GLN A 136 -17.58 -8.69 10.14
N GLU A 137 -17.62 -7.75 9.18
CA GLU A 137 -18.84 -7.04 8.80
C GLU A 137 -19.86 -7.97 8.14
N ILE A 138 -19.41 -8.94 7.33
CA ILE A 138 -20.27 -9.96 6.71
C ILE A 138 -20.84 -10.90 7.78
N GLU A 139 -20.03 -11.40 8.72
CA GLU A 139 -20.50 -12.27 9.82
C GLU A 139 -21.50 -11.55 10.74
N LEU A 140 -21.25 -10.28 11.07
CA LEU A 140 -22.18 -9.48 11.88
C LEU A 140 -23.49 -9.21 11.12
N LYS A 141 -23.45 -8.89 9.83
CA LYS A 141 -24.68 -8.72 9.03
C LYS A 141 -25.49 -10.01 8.95
N GLU A 142 -24.84 -11.16 8.78
CA GLU A 142 -25.48 -12.48 8.80
C GLU A 142 -26.12 -12.79 10.17
N TYR A 143 -25.40 -12.56 11.27
CA TYR A 143 -25.90 -12.77 12.63
C TYR A 143 -27.13 -11.90 12.95
N TYR A 144 -27.07 -10.60 12.63
CA TYR A 144 -28.20 -9.69 12.84
C TYR A 144 -29.37 -10.04 11.89
N LYS A 145 -29.12 -10.50 10.66
CA LYS A 145 -30.20 -10.94 9.77
C LYS A 145 -30.93 -12.18 10.33
N GLN A 146 -30.20 -13.14 10.90
CA GLN A 146 -30.81 -14.34 11.49
C GLN A 146 -31.59 -14.04 12.78
N PHE A 147 -30.99 -13.28 13.71
CA PHE A 147 -31.60 -12.97 15.00
C PHE A 147 -32.86 -12.10 14.85
N TYR A 148 -32.81 -11.08 13.98
CA TYR A 148 -33.92 -10.12 13.84
C TYR A 148 -35.07 -10.68 13.01
N CYS A 149 -34.80 -11.54 12.01
CA CYS A 149 -35.86 -12.22 11.28
C CYS A 149 -36.67 -13.16 12.19
N GLN A 150 -36.02 -13.88 13.11
CA GLN A 150 -36.73 -14.80 14.01
C GLN A 150 -37.57 -14.05 15.06
N ASP A 151 -37.03 -13.02 15.69
CA ASP A 151 -37.75 -12.26 16.72
C ASP A 151 -38.91 -11.44 16.12
N MET A 152 -38.73 -10.89 14.91
CA MET A 152 -39.82 -10.25 14.17
C MET A 152 -40.92 -11.24 13.74
N LEU A 153 -40.55 -12.44 13.27
CA LEU A 153 -41.53 -13.46 12.90
C LEU A 153 -42.36 -13.90 14.11
N GLN A 154 -41.74 -14.02 15.29
CA GLN A 154 -42.46 -14.31 16.54
C GLN A 154 -43.38 -13.17 16.99
N GLN A 155 -42.97 -11.91 16.83
CA GLN A 155 -43.79 -10.74 17.19
C GLN A 155 -44.97 -10.54 16.23
N ILE A 156 -44.77 -10.79 14.94
CA ILE A 156 -45.85 -10.81 13.92
C ILE A 156 -46.85 -11.94 14.22
N GLN A 157 -46.38 -13.14 14.56
CA GLN A 157 -47.26 -14.26 14.98
C GLN A 157 -48.07 -13.93 16.24
N LYS A 158 -47.57 -13.05 17.10
CA LYS A 158 -48.26 -12.56 18.31
C LYS A 158 -49.14 -11.32 18.07
N ASN A 159 -49.33 -10.87 16.81
CA ASN A 159 -50.05 -9.64 16.44
C ASN A 159 -49.54 -8.37 17.14
N GLN A 160 -48.26 -8.35 17.52
CA GLN A 160 -47.60 -7.19 18.12
C GLN A 160 -46.59 -6.63 17.14
N LEU A 161 -47.02 -5.71 16.27
CA LEU A 161 -46.09 -4.99 15.40
C LEU A 161 -45.26 -4.02 16.27
N PRO A 162 -43.91 -4.11 16.25
CA PRO A 162 -43.08 -3.20 17.04
C PRO A 162 -43.24 -1.78 16.50
N ARG A 163 -43.42 -0.77 17.38
CA ARG A 163 -43.65 0.63 16.97
C ARG A 163 -42.43 1.27 16.29
N ASN A 164 -41.23 0.76 16.56
CA ASN A 164 -39.95 1.24 16.04
C ASN A 164 -39.11 0.08 15.49
N PHE A 165 -38.43 0.31 14.38
CA PHE A 165 -37.49 -0.58 13.72
C PHE A 165 -36.05 -0.17 14.03
N PRO A 166 -35.22 -1.02 14.62
CA PRO A 166 -33.80 -0.71 14.74
C PRO A 166 -33.13 -0.83 13.36
N ILE A 167 -32.56 0.27 12.87
CA ILE A 167 -31.61 0.31 11.76
C ILE A 167 -30.22 0.47 12.38
N VAL A 168 -29.29 -0.36 11.94
CA VAL A 168 -27.88 -0.25 12.33
C VAL A 168 -27.23 0.74 11.37
N ASP A 169 -26.88 1.92 11.87
CA ASP A 169 -26.17 2.94 11.09
C ASP A 169 -24.66 2.85 11.40
N LEU A 170 -23.86 2.69 10.36
CA LEU A 170 -22.42 2.49 10.45
C LEU A 170 -21.77 3.84 10.19
N LYS A 171 -21.36 4.52 11.26
CA LYS A 171 -20.74 5.85 11.12
C LYS A 171 -19.30 5.72 10.62
N ALA A 172 -18.81 6.80 10.00
CA ALA A 172 -17.46 6.88 9.43
C ALA A 172 -16.32 6.66 10.44
N ASP A 173 -16.63 6.67 11.74
CA ASP A 173 -15.71 6.38 12.85
C ASP A 173 -15.68 4.90 13.25
N GLY A 174 -16.43 4.03 12.56
CA GLY A 174 -16.47 2.59 12.81
C GLY A 174 -17.30 2.19 14.03
N GLN A 175 -18.03 3.11 14.66
CA GLN A 175 -18.94 2.79 15.77
C GLN A 175 -20.36 2.55 15.29
N TYR A 176 -20.92 1.40 15.66
CA TYR A 176 -22.33 1.06 15.42
C TYR A 176 -23.22 1.70 16.49
N ARG A 177 -24.25 2.43 16.07
CA ARG A 177 -25.34 2.85 16.97
C ARG A 177 -26.67 2.34 16.41
N GLY A 178 -27.42 1.64 17.25
CA GLY A 178 -28.79 1.26 16.92
C GLY A 178 -29.68 2.50 16.85
N VAL A 179 -30.25 2.77 15.68
CA VAL A 179 -31.19 3.88 15.46
C VAL A 179 -32.59 3.29 15.35
N TYR A 180 -33.50 3.67 16.25
CA TYR A 180 -34.89 3.24 16.20
C TYR A 180 -35.70 4.13 15.25
N VAL A 181 -36.11 3.60 14.11
CA VAL A 181 -36.90 4.29 13.08
C VAL A 181 -38.38 3.92 13.19
N PRO A 182 -39.31 4.89 13.27
CA PRO A 182 -40.74 4.58 13.38
C PRO A 182 -41.29 3.82 12.16
N VAL A 183 -42.19 2.86 12.39
CA VAL A 183 -42.80 2.01 11.32
C VAL A 183 -43.45 2.79 10.18
N LYS A 184 -43.90 4.03 10.43
CA LYS A 184 -44.47 4.89 9.37
C LYS A 184 -43.48 5.20 8.24
N VAL A 185 -42.17 5.14 8.50
CA VAL A 185 -41.11 5.40 7.51
C VAL A 185 -40.85 4.16 6.62
N LEU A 186 -41.19 2.95 7.07
CA LEU A 186 -41.00 1.71 6.30
C LEU A 186 -41.84 1.61 5.03
N LYS A 187 -42.92 2.41 4.91
CA LYS A 187 -43.67 2.52 3.65
C LYS A 187 -42.79 3.00 2.49
N TYR A 188 -41.71 3.73 2.77
CA TYR A 188 -40.74 4.19 1.76
C TYR A 188 -39.62 3.17 1.50
N VAL A 189 -39.29 2.31 2.46
CA VAL A 189 -38.23 1.29 2.33
C VAL A 189 -38.66 0.12 1.43
N LYS A 190 -39.97 -0.18 1.36
CA LYS A 190 -40.49 -1.19 0.42
C LYS A 190 -40.17 -0.89 -1.04
N LYS A 191 -39.93 0.38 -1.39
CA LYS A 191 -39.52 0.80 -2.74
C LYS A 191 -38.02 0.61 -2.99
N PHE A 192 -37.21 0.55 -1.93
CA PHE A 192 -35.74 0.47 -1.99
C PHE A 192 -35.22 -0.99 -1.98
N LEU A 193 -36.07 -1.96 -1.63
CA LEU A 193 -35.73 -3.40 -1.61
C LEU A 193 -36.35 -4.17 -2.78
N SER A 194 -37.04 -3.47 -3.68
CA SER A 194 -37.67 -4.03 -4.89
C SER A 194 -36.96 -3.63 -6.19
N GLU A 195 -35.81 -2.95 -6.08
CA GLU A 195 -34.83 -2.69 -7.14
C GLU A 195 -33.53 -3.43 -6.77
#